data_AF-A0A401ZXR2-F1
#
_entry.id   AF-A0A401ZXR2-F1
#
_cell.length_a   1.000
_cell.length_b   1.000
_cell.length_c   1.000
_cell.angle_alpha   90.00
_cell.angle_beta   90.00
_cell.angle_gamma   90.00
#
_symmetry.space_group_name_H-M   'P 1'
#
loop_
_entity.id
_entity.type
_entity.pdbx_description
1 polymer ?
#
loop_
_entity_poly.entity_id
_entity_poly.type
_entity_poly.pdbx_seq_one_letter_code
_entity_poly.pdbx_strand_id
1 'polypeptide(L)'
;MVDTRPFEAIAPNVVELESRKNLRSKIHELIDLTLSSSLSTNAIREHLDFSMNQFGPRFAAHLVRALQRDNAEEREAIVWLLTLLHEPTTIPLLQQLSSQEQQKHPIRLSASLALAGMGATKEMLSPNKPARLYAIS
;
A
#
# COMPACT_ATOMS: atom_id res chain seq x y z
N MET A 1 54.72 15.68 -12.27
CA MET A 1 54.24 15.67 -10.87
C MET A 1 52.78 16.15 -10.89
N VAL A 2 51.86 15.20 -11.08
CA VAL A 2 50.85 14.73 -10.09
C VAL A 2 49.97 15.86 -9.53
N ASP A 3 48.70 15.90 -9.95
CA ASP A 3 47.57 15.71 -9.03
C ASP A 3 46.28 15.48 -9.85
N THR A 4 46.16 14.31 -10.48
CA THR A 4 44.87 13.85 -11.02
C THR A 4 44.10 13.25 -9.84
N ARG A 5 43.33 14.09 -9.14
CA ARG A 5 42.43 13.62 -8.08
C ARG A 5 41.46 12.59 -8.66
N PRO A 6 41.28 11.41 -8.04
CA PRO A 6 40.31 10.44 -8.51
C PRO A 6 38.92 11.03 -8.29
N PHE A 7 38.13 11.09 -9.36
CA PHE A 7 36.74 11.51 -9.32
C PHE A 7 36.00 10.54 -8.40
N GLU A 8 35.68 11.03 -7.21
CA GLU A 8 35.03 10.30 -6.13
C GLU A 8 33.74 9.68 -6.68
N ALA A 9 33.65 8.36 -6.62
CA ALA A 9 32.48 7.61 -7.03
C ALA A 9 31.28 8.10 -6.20
N ILE A 10 30.43 8.94 -6.79
CA ILE A 10 29.17 9.38 -6.19
C ILE A 10 28.38 8.11 -5.92
N ALA A 11 28.37 7.71 -4.65
CA ALA A 11 27.88 6.41 -4.24
C ALA A 11 26.42 6.24 -4.71
N PRO A 12 26.06 5.10 -5.32
CA PRO A 12 24.66 4.79 -5.72
C PRO A 12 23.66 4.87 -4.55
N ASN A 13 24.17 4.97 -3.33
CA ASN A 13 23.42 5.14 -2.10
C ASN A 13 22.65 6.47 -2.03
N VAL A 14 23.15 7.60 -2.56
CA VAL A 14 22.51 8.91 -2.38
C VAL A 14 21.20 9.02 -3.18
N VAL A 15 21.22 8.67 -4.46
CA VAL A 15 20.05 8.72 -5.35
C VAL A 15 18.94 7.76 -4.89
N GLU A 16 19.31 6.57 -4.40
CA GLU A 16 18.34 5.61 -3.89
C GLU A 16 17.70 6.08 -2.56
N LEU A 17 18.48 6.74 -1.70
CA LEU A 17 17.97 7.31 -0.44
C LEU A 17 16.98 8.46 -0.68
N GLU A 18 17.27 9.35 -1.63
CA GLU A 18 16.36 10.44 -1.97
C GLU A 18 15.05 9.91 -2.57
N SER A 19 15.14 8.89 -3.43
CA SER A 19 13.96 8.22 -3.99
C SER A 19 13.07 7.59 -2.92
N ARG A 20 13.66 6.96 -1.88
CA ARG A 20 12.92 6.38 -0.75
C ARG A 20 12.26 7.45 0.12
N LYS A 21 12.96 8.56 0.37
CA LYS A 21 12.41 9.69 1.12
C LYS A 21 11.25 10.33 0.38
N ASN A 22 11.40 10.53 -0.93
CA ASN A 22 10.37 11.07 -1.80
C ASN A 22 9.12 10.17 -1.80
N LEU A 23 9.29 8.86 -1.96
CA LEU A 23 8.20 7.88 -1.88
C LEU A 23 7.42 7.96 -0.55
N ARG A 24 8.14 7.97 0.59
CA ARG A 24 7.49 8.06 1.90
C ARG A 24 6.74 9.38 2.08
N SER A 25 7.34 10.48 1.62
CA SER A 25 6.72 11.81 1.69
C SER A 25 5.46 11.86 0.82
N LYS A 26 5.49 11.26 -0.37
CA LYS A 26 4.35 11.20 -1.29
C LYS A 26 3.18 10.40 -0.72
N ILE A 27 3.47 9.27 -0.07
CA ILE A 27 2.43 8.49 0.64
C ILE A 27 1.83 9.31 1.78
N HIS A 28 2.65 10.01 2.56
CA HIS A 28 2.16 10.86 3.64
C HIS A 28 1.29 12.01 3.13
N GLU A 29 1.72 12.67 2.05
CA GLU A 29 0.93 13.69 1.35
C GLU A 29 -0.42 13.13 0.89
N LEU A 30 -0.45 11.95 0.25
CA LEU A 30 -1.70 11.32 -0.17
C LEU A 30 -2.65 11.00 0.99
N ILE A 31 -2.11 10.53 2.11
CA ILE A 31 -2.89 10.27 3.33
C ILE A 31 -3.48 11.58 3.85
N ASP A 32 -2.65 12.61 3.98
CA ASP A 32 -3.07 13.93 4.46
C ASP A 32 -4.14 14.55 3.57
N LEU A 33 -3.99 14.44 2.24
CA LEU A 33 -4.97 14.91 1.26
C LEU A 33 -6.30 14.16 1.35
N THR A 34 -6.25 12.85 1.63
CA THR A 34 -7.44 12.01 1.84
C THR A 34 -8.17 12.41 3.13
N LEU A 35 -7.43 12.60 4.22
CA LEU A 35 -7.99 13.01 5.52
C LEU A 35 -8.55 14.43 5.50
N SER A 36 -7.86 15.34 4.80
CA SER A 36 -8.30 16.72 4.64
C SER A 36 -9.53 16.86 3.74
N SER A 37 -10.00 15.77 3.08
CA SER A 37 -11.12 15.76 2.13
C SER A 37 -11.08 16.88 1.08
N SER A 38 -9.88 17.40 0.81
CA SER A 38 -9.67 18.58 -0.02
C SER A 38 -9.75 18.25 -1.51
N LEU A 39 -9.54 16.98 -1.86
CA LEU A 39 -9.52 16.50 -3.24
C LEU A 39 -10.68 15.55 -3.53
N SER A 40 -11.22 15.68 -4.74
CA SER A 40 -12.17 14.71 -5.29
C SER A 40 -11.49 13.36 -5.50
N THR A 41 -12.27 12.28 -5.40
CA THR A 41 -11.80 10.90 -5.61
C THR A 41 -11.02 10.71 -6.92
N ASN A 42 -11.42 11.40 -8.00
CA ASN A 42 -10.71 11.34 -9.28
C ASN A 42 -9.29 11.91 -9.19
N ALA A 43 -9.12 13.06 -8.52
CA ALA A 43 -7.82 13.68 -8.37
C ALA A 43 -6.87 12.80 -7.51
N ILE A 44 -7.40 12.17 -6.45
CA ILE A 44 -6.63 11.22 -5.64
C ILE A 44 -6.17 10.03 -6.48
N ARG A 45 -7.04 9.53 -7.36
CA ARG A 45 -6.72 8.45 -8.29
C ARG A 45 -5.66 8.85 -9.31
N GLU A 46 -5.71 10.07 -9.84
CA GLU A 46 -4.67 10.61 -10.73
C GLU A 46 -3.31 10.72 -10.00
N HIS A 47 -3.30 11.16 -8.74
CA HIS A 47 -2.07 11.21 -7.95
C HIS A 47 -1.51 9.81 -7.64
N LEU A 48 -2.39 8.82 -7.40
CA LEU A 48 -1.99 7.42 -7.22
C LEU A 48 -1.37 6.85 -8.49
N ASP A 49 -2.00 7.06 -9.64
CA ASP A 49 -1.52 6.60 -10.95
C ASP A 49 -0.18 7.23 -11.30
N PHE A 50 -0.04 8.55 -11.11
CA PHE A 50 1.22 9.26 -11.29
C PHE A 50 2.32 8.71 -10.38
N SER A 51 2.00 8.42 -9.12
CA SER A 51 2.97 7.86 -8.17
C SER A 51 3.37 6.43 -8.53
N MET A 52 2.42 5.61 -9.00
CA MET A 52 2.70 4.28 -9.53
C MET A 52 3.57 4.33 -10.78
N ASN A 53 3.32 5.27 -11.70
CA ASN A 53 4.14 5.43 -12.90
C ASN A 53 5.57 5.91 -12.55
N GLN A 54 5.71 6.73 -11.51
CA GLN A 54 7.01 7.24 -11.07
C GLN A 54 7.84 6.23 -10.28
N PHE A 55 7.23 5.51 -9.33
CA PHE A 55 7.94 4.62 -8.39
C PHE A 55 7.74 3.13 -8.69
N GLY A 56 6.80 2.79 -9.57
CA GLY A 56 6.47 1.43 -9.94
C GLY A 56 5.83 0.61 -8.80
N PRO A 57 5.94 -0.73 -8.83
CA PRO A 57 5.31 -1.62 -7.84
C PRO A 57 5.86 -1.44 -6.42
N ARG A 58 6.99 -0.72 -6.26
CA ARG A 58 7.53 -0.36 -4.95
C ARG A 58 6.59 0.59 -4.19
N PHE A 59 5.82 1.41 -4.91
CA PHE A 59 4.82 2.31 -4.32
C PHE A 59 3.70 1.52 -3.66
N ALA A 60 3.08 0.60 -4.40
CA ALA A 60 2.06 -0.32 -3.90
C ALA A 60 2.54 -1.06 -2.64
N ALA A 61 3.75 -1.62 -2.66
CA ALA A 61 4.31 -2.30 -1.50
C ALA A 61 4.54 -1.39 -0.28
N HIS A 62 4.95 -0.14 -0.51
CA HIS A 62 5.11 0.84 0.57
C HIS A 62 3.78 1.32 1.13
N LEU A 63 2.74 1.47 0.29
CA LEU A 63 1.40 1.81 0.73
C LEU A 63 0.84 0.73 1.67
N VAL A 64 1.04 -0.56 1.32
CA VAL A 64 0.69 -1.68 2.20
C VAL A 64 1.50 -1.66 3.50
N ARG A 65 2.78 -1.30 3.46
CA ARG A 65 3.60 -1.15 4.68
C ARG A 65 3.11 0.01 5.55
N ALA A 66 2.60 1.09 4.96
CA ALA A 66 2.06 2.22 5.71
C ALA A 66 0.83 1.82 6.54
N LEU A 67 0.12 0.76 6.18
CA LEU A 67 -1.03 0.23 6.93
C LEU A 67 -0.66 -0.27 8.35
N GLN A 68 0.63 -0.49 8.61
CA GLN A 68 1.16 -0.84 9.93
C GLN A 68 1.33 0.37 10.87
N ARG A 69 0.96 1.58 10.43
CA ARG A 69 0.95 2.78 11.28
C ARG A 69 -0.10 2.67 12.38
N ASP A 70 0.19 3.33 13.50
CA ASP A 70 -0.65 3.21 14.70
C ASP A 70 -1.97 3.99 14.55
N ASN A 71 -1.91 5.17 13.93
CA ASN A 71 -3.03 6.08 13.72
C ASN A 71 -4.19 5.41 12.95
N ALA A 72 -5.39 5.45 13.54
CA ALA A 72 -6.57 4.84 12.95
C ALA A 72 -7.04 5.53 11.68
N GLU A 73 -7.12 6.85 11.70
CA GLU A 73 -7.55 7.67 10.56
C GLU A 73 -6.59 7.49 9.36
N GLU A 74 -5.28 7.57 9.59
CA GLU A 74 -4.29 7.32 8.54
C GLU A 74 -4.46 5.92 7.93
N ARG A 75 -4.74 4.92 8.77
CA ARG A 75 -4.93 3.54 8.32
C ARG A 75 -6.19 3.38 7.47
N GLU A 76 -7.29 4.02 7.84
CA GLU A 76 -8.52 4.02 7.04
C GLU A 76 -8.29 4.72 5.69
N ALA A 77 -7.60 5.86 5.68
CA ALA A 77 -7.20 6.53 4.45
C ALA A 77 -6.33 5.62 3.57
N ILE A 78 -5.36 4.90 4.15
CA ILE A 78 -4.53 3.94 3.40
C ILE A 78 -5.35 2.79 2.83
N VAL A 79 -6.30 2.24 3.59
CA VAL A 79 -7.21 1.20 3.10
C VAL A 79 -7.98 1.71 1.89
N TRP A 80 -8.50 2.93 1.97
CA TRP A 80 -9.24 3.54 0.87
C TRP A 80 -8.35 3.83 -0.35
N LEU A 81 -7.13 4.31 -0.15
CA LEU A 81 -6.15 4.49 -1.23
C LEU A 81 -5.80 3.16 -1.91
N LEU A 82 -5.66 2.07 -1.15
CA LEU A 82 -5.39 0.73 -1.69
C LEU A 82 -6.56 0.21 -2.53
N THR A 83 -7.80 0.42 -2.09
CA THR A 83 -8.99 0.00 -2.85
C THR A 83 -9.17 0.80 -4.14
N LEU A 84 -8.85 2.10 -4.10
CA LEU A 84 -8.81 2.97 -5.28
C LEU A 84 -7.73 2.59 -6.28
N LEU A 85 -6.54 2.23 -5.75
CA LEU A 85 -5.41 1.84 -6.55
C LEU A 85 -5.66 0.52 -7.29
N HIS A 86 -6.35 -0.44 -6.64
CA HIS A 86 -6.73 -1.74 -7.21
C HIS A 86 -5.55 -2.47 -7.88
N GLU A 87 -4.38 -2.40 -7.26
CA GLU A 87 -3.17 -3.01 -7.82
C GLU A 87 -3.04 -4.47 -7.38
N PRO A 88 -2.93 -5.42 -8.33
CA PRO A 88 -2.89 -6.86 -8.00
C PRO A 88 -1.65 -7.25 -7.20
N THR A 89 -0.57 -6.46 -7.30
CA THR A 89 0.66 -6.64 -6.53
C THR A 89 0.47 -6.43 -5.02
N THR A 90 -0.58 -5.70 -4.61
CA THR A 90 -0.90 -5.47 -3.18
C THR A 90 -1.61 -6.64 -2.52
N ILE A 91 -2.32 -7.47 -3.29
CA ILE A 91 -3.12 -8.61 -2.81
C ILE A 91 -2.28 -9.57 -1.95
N PRO A 92 -1.16 -10.14 -2.42
CA PRO A 92 -0.36 -11.06 -1.60
C PRO A 92 0.21 -10.40 -0.35
N LEU A 93 0.55 -9.11 -0.42
CA LEU A 93 1.08 -8.37 0.73
C LEU A 93 0.02 -8.15 1.81
N LEU A 94 -1.21 -7.84 1.41
CA LEU A 94 -2.34 -7.68 2.32
C LEU A 94 -2.80 -9.02 2.91
N GLN A 95 -2.79 -10.10 2.12
CA GLN A 95 -3.07 -11.45 2.61
C GLN A 95 -2.05 -11.90 3.66
N GLN A 96 -0.77 -11.56 3.46
CA GLN A 96 0.26 -11.80 4.45
C GLN A 96 -0.01 -11.00 5.72
N LEU A 97 -0.30 -9.69 5.61
CA LEU A 97 -0.60 -8.85 6.77
C LEU A 97 -1.83 -9.30 7.56
N SER A 98 -2.89 -9.74 6.89
CA SER A 98 -4.11 -10.23 7.57
C SER A 98 -3.86 -11.55 8.32
N SER A 99 -2.98 -12.39 7.78
CA SER A 99 -2.67 -13.73 8.31
C SER A 99 -1.56 -13.74 9.37
N GLN A 100 -0.80 -12.65 9.50
CA GLN A 100 0.25 -12.54 10.51
C GLN A 100 -0.36 -12.33 11.91
N GLU A 101 -0.31 -13.37 12.75
CA GLU A 101 -0.81 -13.30 14.13
C GLU A 101 -0.05 -12.32 15.03
N GLN A 102 1.21 -12.04 14.72
CA GLN A 102 2.04 -11.06 15.42
C GLN A 102 1.58 -9.61 15.19
N GLN A 103 0.71 -9.35 14.19
CA GLN A 103 0.21 -8.01 13.89
C GLN A 103 -0.97 -7.64 14.79
N LYS A 104 -1.07 -6.35 15.12
CA LYS A 104 -2.18 -5.82 15.92
C LYS A 104 -3.52 -6.15 15.24
N HIS A 105 -4.52 -6.52 16.05
CA HIS A 105 -5.89 -6.78 15.58
C HIS A 105 -6.42 -5.73 14.57
N PRO A 106 -6.31 -4.40 14.81
CA PRO A 106 -6.77 -3.39 13.85
C PRO A 106 -6.04 -3.43 12.50
N ILE A 107 -4.74 -3.76 12.48
CA ILE A 107 -3.95 -3.85 11.24
C ILE A 107 -4.46 -5.01 10.38
N ARG A 108 -4.73 -6.16 11.01
CA ARG A 108 -5.27 -7.35 10.35
C ARG A 108 -6.67 -7.09 9.76
N LEU A 109 -7.51 -6.38 10.51
CA LEU A 109 -8.84 -5.99 10.05
C LEU A 109 -8.77 -5.05 8.85
N SER A 110 -7.94 -4.00 8.91
CA SER A 110 -7.73 -3.06 7.82
C SER A 110 -7.20 -3.74 6.55
N ALA A 111 -6.26 -4.69 6.69
CA ALA A 111 -5.77 -5.46 5.55
C ALA A 111 -6.89 -6.31 4.92
N SER A 112 -7.74 -6.92 5.74
CA SER A 112 -8.90 -7.72 5.29
C SER A 112 -9.95 -6.84 4.59
N LEU A 113 -10.20 -5.64 5.11
CA LEU A 113 -11.10 -4.64 4.49
C LEU A 113 -10.58 -4.18 3.13
N ALA A 114 -9.28 -3.90 3.00
CA ALA A 114 -8.67 -3.53 1.72
C ALA A 114 -8.82 -4.67 0.69
N LEU A 115 -8.57 -5.92 1.10
CA LEU A 115 -8.79 -7.09 0.24
C LEU A 115 -10.24 -7.23 -0.20
N ALA A 116 -11.19 -7.00 0.71
CA ALA A 116 -12.62 -7.04 0.41
C ALA A 116 -13.03 -5.91 -0.55
N GLY A 117 -12.54 -4.69 -0.34
CA GLY A 117 -12.82 -3.56 -1.22
C GLY A 117 -12.22 -3.72 -2.63
N MET A 118 -11.13 -4.46 -2.77
CA MET A 118 -10.57 -4.83 -4.08
C MET A 118 -11.23 -6.07 -4.70
N GLY A 119 -12.18 -6.73 -4.03
CA GLY A 119 -12.76 -7.99 -4.49
C GLY A 119 -11.77 -9.17 -4.51
N ALA A 120 -10.61 -9.01 -3.87
CA ALA A 120 -9.52 -9.98 -3.81
C ALA A 120 -9.55 -10.80 -2.51
N THR A 121 -10.74 -10.99 -1.92
CA THR A 121 -10.87 -11.84 -0.74
C THR A 121 -10.55 -13.28 -1.10
N LYS A 122 -9.94 -13.99 -0.16
CA LYS A 122 -9.67 -15.42 -0.27
C LYS A 122 -10.94 -16.22 -0.59
N GLU A 123 -12.10 -15.77 -0.10
CA GLU A 123 -13.40 -16.40 -0.36
C GLU A 123 -13.92 -16.16 -1.78
N MET A 124 -13.70 -14.97 -2.38
CA MET A 124 -14.07 -14.71 -3.77
C MET A 124 -13.13 -15.40 -4.77
N LEU A 125 -11.87 -15.56 -4.41
CA LEU A 125 -10.86 -16.27 -5.21
C LEU A 125 -10.91 -17.79 -5.03
N SER A 126 -11.66 -18.28 -4.03
CA SER A 126 -11.93 -19.71 -3.85
C SER A 126 -13.17 -20.08 -4.66
N PRO A 127 -13.08 -20.89 -5.73
CA PRO A 127 -14.27 -21.39 -6.43
C PRO A 127 -15.11 -22.37 -5.60
N ASN A 128 -14.82 -22.56 -4.31
CA ASN A 128 -15.49 -23.52 -3.47
C ASN A 128 -16.52 -22.83 -2.57
N LYS A 129 -17.77 -22.81 -3.06
CA LYS A 129 -18.97 -22.57 -2.25
C LYS A 129 -18.86 -23.35 -0.93
N PRO A 130 -19.11 -22.75 0.25
CA PRO A 130 -19.67 -23.56 1.32
C PRO A 130 -21.05 -23.97 0.82
N ALA A 131 -21.19 -25.25 0.46
CA ALA A 131 -22.50 -25.85 0.26
C ALA A 131 -23.32 -25.52 1.51
N ARG A 132 -24.38 -24.72 1.33
CA ARG A 132 -25.43 -24.50 2.31
C ARG A 132 -26.04 -25.86 2.66
N LEU A 133 -25.41 -26.58 3.57
CA LEU A 133 -26.01 -27.71 4.24
C LEU A 133 -26.81 -27.15 5.41
N TYR A 134 -27.91 -26.48 5.09
CA TYR A 134 -29.05 -26.45 6.00
C TYR A 134 -29.75 -27.81 5.87
N ALA A 135 -29.10 -28.86 6.39
CA ALA A 135 -29.80 -30.08 6.76
C ALA A 135 -30.37 -29.85 8.16
N ILE A 136 -31.56 -29.25 8.19
CA ILE A 136 -32.45 -29.32 9.34
C ILE A 136 -33.02 -30.73 9.35
N SER A 137 -32.55 -31.55 10.30
CA SER A 137 -33.17 -32.82 10.68
C SER A 137 -34.44 -32.58 11.49
#